data_AF-A0A350XFT7-F1
#
_entry.id   AF-A0A350XFT7-F1
#
_cell.length_a   1.000
_cell.length_b   1.000
_cell.length_c   1.000
_cell.angle_alpha   90.00
_cell.angle_beta   90.00
_cell.angle_gamma   90.00
#
_symmetry.space_group_name_H-M   'P 1'
#
loop_
_entity.id
_entity.type
_entity.pdbx_description
1 polymer ?
#
loop_
_entity_poly.entity_id
_entity_poly.type
_entity_poly.pdbx_seq_one_letter_code
_entity_poly.pdbx_strand_id
1 'polypeptide(L)'
;MPRQIPKKNLKITKGEPELYDEKKKPLNIAMTPTGAKMLDDLAKNMGLTRSELVERIARGIIPLQTNSLETDELEKSAEQSKLSSA
;
A
#
# COMPACT_ATOMS: atom_id res chain seq x y z
N MET A 1 0.15 36.29 13.63
CA MET A 1 1.06 35.12 13.72
C MET A 1 1.48 34.70 12.31
N PRO A 2 2.76 34.81 11.91
CA PRO A 2 3.18 34.32 10.60
C PRO A 2 3.18 32.78 10.58
N ARG A 3 2.48 32.18 9.60
CA ARG A 3 2.50 30.73 9.34
C ARG A 3 3.89 30.33 8.84
N GLN A 4 4.58 29.45 9.58
CA GLN A 4 5.80 28.81 9.09
C GLN A 4 5.44 27.85 7.96
N ILE A 5 5.90 28.17 6.74
CA ILE A 5 5.80 27.31 5.57
C ILE A 5 6.88 26.23 5.72
N PRO A 6 6.55 24.93 5.76
CA PRO A 6 7.57 23.89 5.82
C PRO A 6 8.44 23.94 4.56
N LYS A 7 9.77 23.93 4.76
CA LYS A 7 10.79 24.12 3.73
C LYS A 7 10.69 23.03 2.65
N LYS A 8 10.01 23.34 1.54
CA LYS A 8 9.96 22.53 0.32
C LYS A 8 11.29 22.65 -0.42
N ASN A 9 12.31 21.92 0.02
CA ASN A 9 13.59 21.76 -0.70
C ASN A 9 14.29 20.45 -0.30
N LEU A 10 13.59 19.31 -0.36
CA LEU A 10 14.29 18.04 -0.56
C LEU A 10 14.57 17.95 -2.06
N LYS A 11 15.75 18.43 -2.46
CA LYS A 11 16.24 18.28 -3.83
C LYS A 11 16.38 16.79 -4.07
N ILE A 12 15.48 16.20 -4.86
CA ILE A 12 15.74 14.91 -5.48
C ILE A 12 16.92 15.18 -6.42
N THR A 13 18.10 14.80 -5.97
CA THR A 13 19.36 14.87 -6.70
C THR A 13 19.16 14.13 -8.01
N LYS A 14 19.11 14.88 -9.11
CA LYS A 14 18.99 14.35 -10.48
C LYS A 14 20.23 13.50 -10.75
N GLY A 15 20.15 12.19 -10.48
CA GLY A 15 21.27 11.26 -10.63
C GLY A 15 21.36 10.13 -9.59
N GLU A 16 20.61 10.17 -8.49
CA GLU A 16 20.44 8.97 -7.66
C GLU A 16 19.35 8.09 -8.30
N PRO A 17 19.61 6.80 -8.54
CA PRO A 17 18.54 5.88 -8.92
C PRO A 17 17.46 5.98 -7.85
N GLU A 18 16.20 6.11 -8.28
CA GLU A 18 15.11 5.87 -7.33
C GLU A 18 15.37 4.49 -6.71
N LEU A 19 14.98 4.30 -5.44
CA LEU A 19 15.27 3.07 -4.68
C LEU A 19 14.94 1.77 -5.42
N TYR A 20 14.06 1.85 -6.43
CA TYR A 20 13.59 0.75 -7.25
C TYR A 20 13.85 0.92 -8.76
N ASP A 21 14.76 1.81 -9.19
CA ASP A 21 15.09 2.08 -10.61
C ASP A 21 13.90 2.48 -11.51
N GLU A 22 12.75 2.75 -10.92
CA GLU A 22 11.52 3.20 -11.57
C GLU A 22 11.31 4.69 -11.30
N LYS A 23 10.73 5.43 -12.24
CA LYS A 23 10.36 6.84 -12.00
C LYS A 23 9.03 6.92 -11.28
N LYS A 24 8.99 7.60 -10.14
CA LYS A 24 7.76 7.87 -9.38
C LYS A 24 6.75 8.66 -10.22
N LYS A 25 5.52 8.17 -10.27
CA LYS A 25 4.37 8.88 -10.87
C LYS A 25 3.46 9.41 -9.76
N PRO A 26 2.82 10.57 -9.96
CA PRO A 26 1.84 11.07 -8.99
C PRO A 26 0.62 10.15 -8.95
N LEU A 27 0.25 9.71 -7.74
CA LEU A 27 -0.94 8.90 -7.48
C LEU A 27 -1.91 9.71 -6.61
N ASN A 28 -3.10 9.99 -7.14
CA ASN A 28 -4.15 10.71 -6.41
C ASN A 28 -5.05 9.69 -5.70
N ILE A 29 -5.12 9.77 -4.36
CA ILE A 29 -5.93 8.88 -3.53
C ILE A 29 -6.91 9.73 -2.73
N ALA A 30 -8.21 9.41 -2.82
CA ALA A 30 -9.22 9.99 -1.95
C ALA A 30 -9.21 9.25 -0.60
N MET A 31 -9.18 10.01 0.50
CA MET A 31 -9.18 9.47 1.86
C MET A 31 -9.87 10.43 2.82
N THR A 32 -10.42 9.89 3.90
CA THR A 32 -11.01 10.72 4.96
C THR A 32 -9.91 11.55 5.65
N PRO A 33 -10.24 12.73 6.20
CA PRO A 33 -9.26 13.54 6.93
C PRO A 33 -8.63 12.80 8.10
N THR A 34 -9.40 11.94 8.77
CA THR A 34 -8.93 11.08 9.86
C THR A 34 -7.94 10.05 9.37
N GLY A 35 -8.26 9.34 8.28
CA GLY A 35 -7.35 8.35 7.69
C GLY A 35 -6.03 8.97 7.22
N ALA A 36 -6.09 10.16 6.63
CA ALA A 36 -4.90 10.91 6.22
C ALA A 36 -3.98 11.24 7.42
N LYS A 37 -4.56 11.69 8.54
CA LYS A 37 -3.79 11.97 9.77
C LYS A 37 -3.16 10.71 10.35
N MET A 38 -3.92 9.61 10.41
CA MET A 38 -3.39 8.33 10.89
C MET A 38 -2.22 7.85 10.02
N LEU A 39 -2.32 8.01 8.70
CA LEU A 39 -1.23 7.68 7.78
C LEU A 39 0.00 8.58 8.01
N ASP A 40 -0.21 9.88 8.22
CA ASP A 40 0.86 10.84 8.54
C ASP A 40 1.57 10.47 9.84
N ASP A 41 0.84 10.06 10.88
CA ASP A 41 1.41 9.70 12.17
C ASP A 41 2.14 8.35 12.12
N LEU A 42 1.62 7.36 11.39
CA LEU A 42 2.33 6.11 11.11
C LEU A 42 3.64 6.36 10.37
N ALA A 43 3.62 7.22 9.35
CA ALA A 43 4.82 7.56 8.58
C ALA A 43 5.88 8.22 9.47
N LYS A 44 5.48 9.19 10.32
CA LYS A 44 6.39 9.83 11.28
C LYS A 44 6.99 8.84 12.26
N ASN A 45 6.18 7.94 12.82
CA ASN A 45 6.64 6.94 13.78
C ASN A 45 7.70 6.00 13.18
N MET A 46 7.62 5.75 11.88
CA MET A 46 8.58 4.91 11.13
C MET A 46 9.75 5.72 10.54
N GLY A 47 9.78 7.05 10.70
CA GLY A 47 10.78 7.92 10.08
C GLY A 47 10.68 8.01 8.56
N LEU A 48 9.51 7.71 7.98
CA LEU A 48 9.26 7.64 6.55
C LEU A 48 8.44 8.82 6.05
N THR A 49 8.51 9.09 4.76
CA THR A 49 7.53 9.97 4.11
C THR A 49 6.23 9.22 3.85
N ARG A 50 5.09 9.92 3.83
CA ARG A 50 3.78 9.31 3.48
C ARG A 50 3.83 8.46 2.21
N SER A 51 4.42 9.00 1.15
CA SER A 51 4.48 8.31 -0.13
C SER A 51 5.40 7.10 -0.11
N GLU A 52 6.42 7.10 0.73
CA GLU A 52 7.32 5.97 0.89
C GLU A 52 6.70 4.87 1.74
N LEU A 53 5.93 5.24 2.78
CA LEU A 53 5.14 4.30 3.55
C LEU A 53 4.16 3.53 2.63
N VAL A 54 3.42 4.24 1.78
CA VAL A 54 2.49 3.63 0.81
C VAL A 54 3.24 2.73 -0.18
N GLU A 55 4.39 3.17 -0.70
CA GLU A 55 5.21 2.37 -1.61
C GLU A 55 5.70 1.07 -0.95
N ARG A 56 6.20 1.15 0.29
CA ARG A 56 6.70 -0.02 1.03
C ARG A 56 5.57 -1.00 1.40
N ILE A 57 4.38 -0.49 1.70
CA ILE A 57 3.18 -1.34 1.88
C ILE A 57 2.85 -2.04 0.56
N ALA A 58 2.79 -1.31 -0.55
CA ALA A 58 2.44 -1.86 -1.86
C ALA A 58 3.44 -2.90 -2.36
N ARG A 59 4.74 -2.72 -2.05
CA ARG A 59 5.80 -3.69 -2.37
C ARG A 59 5.90 -4.86 -1.39
N GLY A 60 5.04 -4.92 -0.37
CA GLY A 60 5.05 -5.99 0.64
C GLY A 60 6.22 -5.93 1.62
N ILE A 61 6.97 -4.83 1.66
CA ILE A 61 8.06 -4.61 2.63
C ILE A 61 7.49 -4.41 4.03
N ILE A 62 6.37 -3.69 4.12
CA ILE A 62 5.59 -3.57 5.35
C ILE A 62 4.44 -4.57 5.25
N PRO A 63 4.43 -5.61 6.11
CA PRO A 63 3.39 -6.63 6.04
C PRO A 63 2.05 -6.02 6.44
N LEU A 64 1.04 -6.24 5.62
CA LEU A 64 -0.35 -6.01 5.98
C LEU A 64 -0.85 -7.25 6.70
N GLN A 65 -1.49 -7.07 7.86
CA GLN A 65 -2.23 -8.15 8.49
C GLN A 65 -3.51 -8.39 7.70
N THR A 66 -3.41 -9.22 6.66
CA THR A 66 -4.58 -9.83 6.04
C THR A 66 -4.99 -10.98 6.95
N ASN A 67 -5.86 -10.72 7.92
CA ASN A 67 -6.59 -11.82 8.54
C ASN A 67 -7.34 -12.49 7.40
N SER A 68 -6.88 -13.67 6.99
CA SER A 68 -7.40 -14.43 5.86
C SER A 68 -8.91 -14.55 5.99
N LEU A 69 -9.65 -13.81 5.17
CA LEU A 69 -10.99 -14.23 4.81
C LEU A 69 -10.77 -15.38 3.83
N GLU A 70 -10.58 -16.57 4.40
CA GLU A 70 -10.61 -17.83 3.68
C GLU A 70 -11.95 -17.88 2.94
N THR A 71 -11.93 -17.62 1.63
CA THR A 71 -12.98 -18.08 0.74
C THR A 71 -12.68 -19.55 0.43
N ASP A 72 -12.87 -20.40 1.43
CA ASP A 72 -13.31 -21.76 1.20
C ASP A 72 -14.75 -21.65 0.69
N GLU A 73 -14.97 -21.90 -0.60
CA GLU A 73 -16.20 -22.48 -1.15
C GLU A 73 -16.05 -22.50 -2.68
N LEU A 74 -16.37 -23.65 -3.30
CA LEU A 74 -16.53 -23.93 -4.74
C LEU A 74 -15.33 -24.53 -5.50
N GLU A 75 -14.91 -25.74 -5.11
CA GLU A 75 -14.47 -26.73 -6.12
C GLU A 75 -14.81 -28.19 -5.73
N LYS A 76 -16.07 -28.44 -5.30
CA LYS A 76 -16.57 -29.80 -4.99
C LYS A 76 -17.78 -30.29 -5.81
N SER A 77 -18.07 -29.67 -6.96
CA SER A 77 -19.25 -30.02 -7.77
C SER A 77 -19.01 -30.99 -8.94
N ALA A 78 -17.81 -31.57 -9.10
CA ALA A 78 -17.50 -32.40 -10.27
C ALA A 78 -17.67 -33.93 -10.10
N GLU A 79 -18.08 -34.45 -8.93
CA GLU A 79 -17.95 -35.90 -8.64
C GLU A 79 -19.26 -36.67 -8.40
N GLN A 80 -20.42 -36.16 -8.85
CA GLN A 80 -21.71 -36.87 -8.68
C GLN A 80 -22.37 -37.39 -9.97
N SER A 81 -21.76 -37.23 -11.16
CA SER A 81 -22.43 -37.64 -12.41
C SER A 81 -21.93 -38.94 -13.05
N LYS A 82 -21.06 -39.74 -12.42
CA LYS A 82 -20.45 -40.92 -13.08
C LYS A 82 -20.77 -42.31 -12.52
N LEU A 83 -21.65 -42.51 -11.54
CA LEU A 83 -21.93 -43.86 -11.03
C LEU A 83 -23.40 -44.34 -11.03
N SER A 84 -24.34 -43.66 -11.70
CA SER A 84 -25.71 -44.20 -11.86
C SER A 84 -25.93 -45.04 -13.13
N SER A 85 -24.87 -45.50 -13.79
CA SER A 85 -25.00 -46.38 -14.96
C SER A 85 -23.85 -47.39 -15.07
N ALA A 86 -23.89 -48.39 -14.19
CA ALA A 86 -23.29 -49.69 -14.42
C ALA A 86 -24.10 -50.76 -13.67
#